data_AF-A0AAU3FLW7-F1
#
_entry.id   AF-A0AAU3FLW7-F1
#
_cell.length_a   1.000
_cell.length_b   1.000
_cell.length_c   1.000
_cell.angle_alpha   90.00
_cell.angle_beta   90.00
_cell.angle_gamma   90.00
#
_symmetry.space_group_name_H-M   'P 1'
#
loop_
_entity.id
_entity.type
_entity.pdbx_description
1 polymer ?
#
loop_
_entity_poly.entity_id
_entity_poly.type
_entity_poly.pdbx_seq_one_letter_code
_entity_poly.pdbx_strand_id
1 'polypeptide(L)'
;MDIAIGGWGRHRIAVEPGQHRLEVWVPYVLPRKAGRATREISVDEGAQVALEYMAPTITLARGALGAPGEQRSTGYSTVMILNIVAVVVVLGICAAFAIA
;
A
#
# COMPACT_ATOMS: atom_id res chain seq x y z
N MET A 1 -13.01 8.71 13.65
CA MET A 1 -13.59 7.40 14.02
C MET A 1 -12.72 6.34 13.37
N ASP A 2 -12.24 5.37 14.13
CA ASP A 2 -11.44 4.25 13.60
C ASP A 2 -12.38 3.06 13.34
N ILE A 3 -12.38 2.55 12.12
CA ILE A 3 -13.22 1.43 11.69
C ILE A 3 -12.30 0.26 11.36
N ALA A 4 -12.42 -0.83 12.12
CA ALA A 4 -11.68 -2.06 11.86
C ALA A 4 -12.39 -2.87 10.76
N ILE A 5 -11.66 -3.16 9.68
CA ILE A 5 -12.16 -3.96 8.57
C ILE A 5 -11.50 -5.34 8.62
N GLY A 6 -12.32 -6.39 8.78
CA GLY A 6 -11.88 -7.77 8.85
C GLY A 6 -11.61 -8.36 7.47
N GLY A 7 -10.55 -7.92 6.79
CA GLY A 7 -10.03 -8.55 5.58
C GLY A 7 -10.01 -7.68 4.32
N TRP A 8 -9.31 -8.20 3.29
CA TRP A 8 -9.19 -7.56 1.98
C TRP A 8 -10.48 -7.67 1.17
N GLY A 9 -10.77 -6.66 0.37
CA GLY A 9 -11.94 -6.61 -0.50
C GLY A 9 -12.60 -5.25 -0.53
N ARG A 10 -13.76 -5.18 -1.17
CA ARG A 10 -14.54 -3.95 -1.25
C ARG A 10 -15.46 -3.83 -0.04
N HIS A 11 -15.31 -2.74 0.70
CA HIS A 11 -16.13 -2.44 1.87
C HIS A 11 -16.91 -1.16 1.65
N ARG A 12 -18.16 -1.13 2.11
CA ARG A 12 -19.01 0.07 2.07
C ARG A 12 -19.13 0.63 3.46
N ILE A 13 -18.75 1.90 3.62
CA ILE A 13 -18.81 2.61 4.89
C ILE A 13 -19.83 3.74 4.71
N ALA A 14 -20.87 3.75 5.54
CA ALA A 14 -21.79 4.86 5.58
C ALA A 14 -21.15 6.03 6.35
N VAL A 15 -21.14 7.20 5.72
CA VAL A 15 -20.66 8.46 6.32
C VAL A 15 -21.68 9.54 6.05
N GLU A 16 -21.76 10.53 6.93
CA GLU A 16 -22.61 11.71 6.72
C GLU A 16 -22.13 12.51 5.50
N PRO A 17 -23.01 13.24 4.79
CA PRO A 17 -22.58 14.13 3.72
C PRO A 17 -21.63 15.22 4.24
N GLY A 18 -20.58 15.52 3.48
CA GLY A 18 -19.60 16.56 3.83
C GLY A 18 -18.15 16.20 3.50
N GLN A 19 -17.23 16.97 4.10
CA GLN A 19 -15.79 16.79 3.94
C GLN A 19 -15.25 15.79 4.96
N HIS A 20 -14.55 14.76 4.49
CA HIS A 20 -13.98 13.71 5.32
C HIS A 20 -12.50 13.52 5.05
N ARG A 21 -11.72 13.37 6.11
CA ARG A 21 -10.31 12.96 6.04
C ARG A 21 -10.23 11.47 6.30
N LEU A 22 -10.00 10.69 5.24
CA LEU A 22 -9.84 9.24 5.32
C LEU A 22 -8.37 8.91 5.56
N GLU A 23 -8.09 8.09 6.57
CA GLU A 23 -6.78 7.49 6.81
C GLU A 23 -6.93 5.97 6.82
N VAL A 24 -6.15 5.28 5.98
CA VAL A 24 -6.18 3.81 5.84
C VAL A 24 -4.79 3.26 6.16
N TRP A 25 -4.74 2.19 6.94
CA TRP A 25 -3.51 1.47 7.28
C TRP A 25 -3.81 -0.01 7.53
N VAL A 26 -2.78 -0.83 7.43
CA VAL A 26 -2.85 -2.26 7.76
C VAL A 26 -2.30 -2.46 9.17
N PRO A 27 -3.04 -3.14 10.07
CA PRO A 27 -2.50 -3.53 11.37
C PRO A 27 -1.39 -4.56 11.15
N TYR A 28 -0.20 -4.28 11.71
CA TYR A 28 0.97 -5.14 11.58
C TYR A 28 1.66 -5.30 12.95
N VAL A 29 2.45 -6.36 13.15
CA VAL A 29 3.06 -6.66 14.46
C VAL A 29 4.05 -5.55 14.86
N LEU A 30 4.94 -5.16 13.95
CA LEU A 30 5.86 -4.03 14.13
C LEU A 30 6.27 -3.46 12.76
N PRO A 31 6.00 -2.19 12.43
CA PRO A 31 5.23 -1.18 13.19
C PRO A 31 3.73 -1.46 13.24
N ARG A 32 3.03 -1.01 14.30
CA ARG A 32 1.57 -1.23 14.50
C ARG A 32 0.65 -0.74 13.38
N LYS A 33 1.09 0.26 12.61
CA LYS A 33 0.36 0.87 11.50
C LYS A 33 1.25 0.90 10.26
N ALA A 34 1.18 -0.13 9.43
CA ALA A 34 1.92 -0.23 8.18
C ALA A 34 1.11 0.40 7.03
N GLY A 35 1.79 1.05 6.09
CA GLY A 35 1.14 1.53 4.86
C GLY A 35 0.17 2.68 5.03
N ARG A 36 0.36 3.58 5.99
CA ARG A 36 -0.55 4.72 6.18
C ARG A 36 -0.71 5.52 4.89
N ALA A 37 -1.95 5.75 4.50
CA ALA A 37 -2.35 6.60 3.40
C ALA A 37 -3.48 7.51 3.86
N THR A 38 -3.40 8.80 3.53
CA THR A 38 -4.40 9.80 3.91
C THR A 38 -4.93 10.49 2.66
N ARG A 39 -6.24 10.68 2.60
CA ARG A 39 -6.90 11.41 1.51
C ARG A 39 -8.11 12.18 2.03
N GLU A 40 -8.26 13.39 1.53
CA GLU A 40 -9.46 14.19 1.76
C GLU A 40 -10.47 13.88 0.66
N ILE A 41 -11.72 13.63 1.05
CA ILE A 41 -12.83 13.36 0.15
C ILE A 41 -14.04 14.19 0.53
N SER A 42 -14.76 14.66 -0.48
CA SER A 42 -16.08 15.26 -0.32
C SER A 42 -17.12 14.22 -0.70
N VAL A 43 -18.10 13.98 0.17
CA VAL A 43 -19.22 13.07 -0.09
C VAL A 43 -20.49 13.90 -0.16
N ASP A 44 -21.07 14.01 -1.35
CA ASP A 44 -22.35 14.67 -1.55
C ASP A 44 -23.51 13.79 -1.04
N GLU A 45 -24.67 14.41 -0.78
CA GLU A 45 -25.84 13.72 -0.27
C GLU A 45 -26.35 12.66 -1.27
N GLY A 46 -26.40 11.39 -0.83
CA GLY A 46 -26.75 10.25 -1.68
C GLY A 46 -25.65 9.78 -2.64
N ALA A 47 -24.49 10.44 -2.67
CA ALA A 47 -23.37 10.05 -3.52
C ALA A 47 -22.51 8.93 -2.89
N GLN A 48 -21.81 8.18 -3.74
CA GLN A 48 -20.82 7.19 -3.32
C GLN A 48 -19.45 7.56 -3.89
N VAL A 49 -18.43 7.61 -3.04
CA VAL A 49 -17.03 7.82 -3.44
C VAL A 49 -16.31 6.47 -3.39
N ALA A 50 -15.89 5.99 -4.56
CA ALA A 50 -15.10 4.77 -4.65
C ALA A 50 -13.61 5.08 -4.46
N LEU A 51 -12.98 4.43 -3.49
CA LEU A 51 -11.55 4.51 -3.24
C LEU A 51 -10.96 3.10 -3.19
N GLU A 52 -9.76 2.98 -3.71
CA GLU A 52 -8.93 1.80 -3.64
C GLU A 52 -7.70 2.11 -2.79
N TYR A 53 -7.42 1.22 -1.85
CA TYR A 53 -6.22 1.27 -1.03
C TYR A 53 -5.27 0.16 -1.48
N MET A 54 -4.01 0.52 -1.74
CA MET A 54 -2.96 -0.41 -2.08
C MET A 54 -1.90 -0.44 -0.98
N ALA A 55 -1.71 -1.61 -0.38
CA ALA A 55 -0.66 -1.83 0.61
C ALA A 55 0.73 -1.62 -0.02
N PRO A 56 1.67 -1.02 0.72
CA PRO A 56 3.05 -0.93 0.28
C PRO A 56 3.69 -2.32 0.27
N THR A 57 4.62 -2.54 -0.66
CA THR A 57 5.44 -3.75 -0.65
C THR A 57 6.44 -3.75 0.53
N ILE A 58 6.81 -2.55 1.00
CA ILE A 58 7.71 -2.36 2.14
C ILE A 58 6.89 -1.95 3.36
N THR A 59 7.02 -2.68 4.47
CA THR A 59 6.21 -2.53 5.68
C THR A 59 6.26 -1.13 6.32
N LEU A 60 7.38 -0.41 6.13
CA LEU A 60 7.59 0.95 6.63
C LEU A 60 7.20 2.04 5.61
N ALA A 61 6.91 1.69 4.37
CA ALA A 61 6.54 2.67 3.35
C ALA A 61 5.07 3.12 3.50
N ARG A 62 4.72 4.22 2.83
CA ARG A 62 3.34 4.72 2.76
C ARG A 62 2.53 3.90 1.77
N GLY A 63 1.29 3.59 2.12
CA GLY A 63 0.34 3.00 1.16
C GLY A 63 -0.11 4.03 0.13
N ALA A 64 -0.79 3.55 -0.91
CA ALA A 64 -1.41 4.40 -1.91
C ALA A 64 -2.93 4.37 -1.71
N LEU A 65 -3.58 5.54 -1.77
CA LEU A 65 -5.03 5.68 -1.60
C LEU A 65 -5.60 6.62 -2.66
N GLY A 66 -6.55 6.12 -3.45
CA GLY A 66 -7.19 6.95 -4.46
C GLY A 66 -8.19 6.24 -5.34
N ALA A 67 -8.45 6.81 -6.52
CA ALA A 67 -9.47 6.28 -7.41
C ALA A 67 -9.10 4.85 -7.88
N PRO A 68 -10.10 3.99 -8.11
CA PRO A 68 -9.87 2.63 -8.61
C PRO A 68 -9.01 2.63 -9.87
N GLY A 69 -7.97 1.80 -9.89
CA GLY A 69 -7.05 1.66 -11.03
C GLY A 69 -5.96 2.73 -11.16
N GLU A 70 -5.96 3.77 -10.33
CA GLU A 70 -4.92 4.81 -10.35
C GLU A 70 -3.78 4.50 -9.34
N GLN A 71 -4.03 3.61 -8.38
CA GLN A 71 -3.09 3.36 -7.27
C GLN A 71 -1.98 2.38 -7.67
N ARG A 72 -0.74 2.77 -7.40
CA ARG A 72 0.45 1.93 -7.60
C ARG A 72 1.12 1.66 -6.26
N SER A 73 1.51 0.42 -6.01
CA SER A 73 2.12 0.03 -4.73
C SER A 73 3.46 0.74 -4.54
N THR A 74 3.51 1.62 -3.54
CA THR A 74 4.74 2.31 -3.14
C THR A 74 5.78 1.28 -2.68
N GLY A 75 6.98 1.37 -3.25
CA GLY A 75 8.11 0.49 -2.89
C GLY A 75 8.30 -0.72 -3.80
N TYR A 76 7.38 -1.01 -4.72
CA TYR A 76 7.54 -2.10 -5.69
C TYR A 76 8.83 -1.97 -6.51
N SER A 77 9.10 -0.78 -7.07
CA SER A 77 10.33 -0.54 -7.84
C SER A 77 11.60 -0.68 -7.01
N THR A 78 11.60 -0.21 -5.77
CA THR A 78 12.77 -0.31 -4.87
C THR A 78 13.09 -1.76 -4.52
N VAL A 79 12.07 -2.56 -4.17
CA VAL A 79 12.23 -4.00 -3.89
C VAL A 79 12.68 -4.75 -5.14
N MET A 80 12.16 -4.38 -6.31
CA MET A 80 12.56 -4.99 -7.57
C MET A 80 14.03 -4.70 -7.90
N ILE A 81 14.48 -3.45 -7.76
CA ILE A 81 15.89 -3.08 -7.96
C ILE A 81 16.80 -3.85 -6.99
N LEU A 82 16.44 -3.91 -5.70
CA LEU A 82 17.22 -4.63 -4.70
C LEU A 82 17.34 -6.13 -5.04
N ASN A 83 16.24 -6.76 -5.47
CA ASN A 83 16.24 -8.15 -5.91
C ASN A 83 17.13 -8.36 -7.14
N ILE A 84 17.07 -7.48 -8.13
CA ILE A 84 17.93 -7.56 -9.32
C ILE A 84 19.40 -7.48 -8.92
N VAL A 85 19.77 -6.54 -8.05
CA VAL A 85 21.15 -6.40 -7.55
C VAL A 85 21.59 -7.67 -6.81
N ALA A 86 20.75 -8.21 -5.93
CA ALA A 86 21.05 -9.44 -5.19
C ALA A 86 21.29 -10.63 -6.14
N VAL A 87 20.45 -10.79 -7.17
CA VAL A 87 20.62 -11.85 -8.19
C VAL A 87 21.94 -11.67 -8.94
N VAL A 88 22.28 -10.46 -9.37
CA VAL A 88 23.54 -10.19 -10.09
C VAL A 88 24.76 -10.52 -9.22
N VAL A 89 24.73 -10.14 -7.94
CA VAL A 89 25.82 -10.44 -6.99
C VAL A 89 25.97 -11.94 -6.79
N VAL A 90 24.87 -12.67 -6.56
CA VAL A 90 24.89 -14.13 -6.39
C VAL A 90 25.43 -14.80 -7.64
N LEU A 91 24.97 -14.42 -8.83
CA LEU A 91 25.46 -14.98 -10.09
C LEU A 91 26.95 -14.68 -10.31
N GLY A 92 27.41 -13.47 -9.97
CA GLY A 92 28.82 -13.10 -10.06
C GLY A 92 29.70 -13.93 -9.11
N ILE A 93 29.23 -14.16 -7.88
CA ILE A 93 29.90 -15.02 -6.90
C ILE A 93 29.95 -16.47 -7.41
N CYS A 94 28.83 -17.02 -7.87
CA CYS A 94 28.78 -18.38 -8.43
C CYS A 94 29.69 -18.54 -9.64
N ALA A 95 29.73 -17.56 -10.55
CA ALA A 95 30.63 -17.58 -11.70
C ALA A 95 32.11 -17.53 -11.26
N ALA A 96 32.45 -16.70 -10.27
CA ALA A 96 33.81 -16.64 -9.73
C ALA A 96 34.24 -17.99 -9.11
N PHE A 97 33.35 -18.66 -8.39
CA PHE A 97 33.61 -20.01 -7.85
C PHE A 97 33.62 -21.12 -8.90
N ALA A 98 32.94 -20.95 -10.05
CA ALA A 98 32.95 -21.93 -11.13
C ALA A 98 34.21 -21.84 -12.01
N ILE A 99 34.91 -20.70 -11.98
CA ILE A 99 36.12 -20.43 -12.79
C ILE A 99 37.42 -20.59 -11.96
N ALA A 100 37.31 -20.58 -10.63
CA ALA A 100 38.42 -20.83 -9.68
C ALA A 100 38.64 -22.33 -9.43
#